data_AF-A0A9E2LJ50-F1
#
_entry.id   AF-A0A9E2LJ50-F1
#
_cell.length_a   1.000
_cell.length_b   1.000
_cell.length_c   1.000
_cell.angle_alpha   90.00
_cell.angle_beta   90.00
_cell.angle_gamma   90.00
#
_symmetry.space_group_name_H-M   'P 1'
#
loop_
_entity.id
_entity.type
_entity.pdbx_description
1 polymer ?
#
loop_
_entity_poly.entity_id
_entity_poly.type
_entity_poly.pdbx_seq_one_letter_code
_entity_poly.pdbx_strand_id
1 'polypeptide(L)'
;MFKEFNAHPKGIKTGDCVVRAIATATNKDYLECRRELNQKKRELGFSGYKDTLFLYKYLEKNPRLIFKAVKGEPRIKGSDFTELHPKGTYILKMAGHITACIDGVILDTWDCTYRSVYTAWEITQ
;
A
#
# COMPACT_ATOMS: atom_id res chain seq x y z
N MET A 1 14.34 -2.87 -1.65
CA MET A 1 14.75 -1.90 -2.69
C MET A 1 13.69 -0.81 -2.82
N PHE A 2 14.08 0.41 -3.21
CA PHE A 2 13.17 1.51 -3.54
C PHE A 2 13.40 1.99 -4.96
N LYS A 3 12.32 2.37 -5.65
CA LYS A 3 12.36 3.08 -6.93
C LYS A 3 11.33 4.20 -6.93
N GLU A 4 11.76 5.40 -7.31
CA GLU A 4 10.83 6.53 -7.42
C GLU A 4 9.80 6.28 -8.52
N PHE A 5 8.53 6.39 -8.16
CA PHE A 5 7.40 6.21 -9.07
C PHE A 5 6.20 7.04 -8.59
N ASN A 6 5.63 7.82 -9.52
CA ASN A 6 4.41 8.58 -9.28
C ASN A 6 3.31 8.18 -10.27
N ALA A 7 2.31 7.42 -9.81
CA ALA A 7 1.16 7.06 -10.62
C ALA A 7 0.22 8.24 -10.93
N HIS A 8 0.36 9.39 -10.25
CA HIS A 8 -0.51 10.53 -10.47
C HIS A 8 -0.32 11.09 -11.90
N PRO A 9 -1.39 11.28 -12.70
CA PRO A 9 -1.27 11.60 -14.14
C PRO A 9 -0.58 12.93 -14.42
N LYS A 10 -0.67 13.88 -13.48
CA LYS A 10 0.00 15.19 -13.55
C LYS A 10 1.36 15.24 -12.85
N GLY A 11 1.87 14.12 -12.32
CA GLY A 11 3.13 14.07 -11.58
C GLY A 11 3.15 14.83 -10.25
N ILE A 12 2.00 15.27 -9.75
CA ILE A 12 1.90 16.09 -8.53
C ILE A 12 2.11 15.20 -7.29
N LYS A 13 2.84 15.70 -6.29
CA LYS A 13 2.97 15.06 -4.97
C LYS A 13 1.83 15.57 -4.08
N THR A 14 0.93 14.68 -3.67
CA THR A 14 -0.21 15.00 -2.79
C THR A 14 -0.42 13.90 -1.74
N GLY A 15 -1.37 14.10 -0.83
CA GLY A 15 -1.69 13.16 0.25
C GLY A 15 -2.53 11.96 -0.21
N ASP A 16 -2.20 11.35 -1.36
CA ASP A 16 -2.97 10.33 -2.07
C ASP A 16 -2.31 8.94 -2.06
N CYS A 17 -1.41 8.69 -1.10
CA CYS A 17 -0.66 7.44 -0.97
C CYS A 17 -1.52 6.18 -1.15
N VAL A 18 -2.75 6.19 -0.64
CA VAL A 18 -3.72 5.10 -0.81
C VAL A 18 -4.05 4.82 -2.28
N VAL A 19 -4.44 5.86 -3.03
CA VAL A 19 -4.81 5.73 -4.45
C VAL A 19 -3.59 5.28 -5.25
N ARG A 20 -2.45 5.94 -5.01
CA ARG A 20 -1.21 5.65 -5.73
C ARG A 20 -0.73 4.22 -5.48
N ALA A 21 -0.73 3.75 -4.24
CA ALA A 21 -0.34 2.39 -3.89
C ALA A 21 -1.28 1.36 -4.53
N ILE A 22 -2.60 1.53 -4.39
CA ILE A 22 -3.58 0.59 -4.95
C ILE A 22 -3.52 0.58 -6.48
N ALA A 23 -3.50 1.75 -7.13
CA ALA A 23 -3.41 1.86 -8.58
C ALA A 23 -2.13 1.18 -9.12
N THR A 24 -0.99 1.41 -8.46
CA THR A 24 0.29 0.80 -8.85
C THR A 24 0.25 -0.72 -8.67
N ALA A 25 -0.19 -1.21 -7.51
CA ALA A 25 -0.23 -2.64 -7.20
C ALA A 25 -1.26 -3.42 -8.05
N THR A 26 -2.33 -2.77 -8.49
CA THR A 26 -3.37 -3.40 -9.32
C THR A 26 -3.21 -3.11 -10.82
N ASN A 27 -2.16 -2.38 -11.21
CA ASN A 27 -1.94 -1.89 -12.57
C ASN A 27 -3.17 -1.19 -13.18
N LYS A 28 -3.87 -0.40 -12.36
CA LYS A 28 -5.05 0.39 -12.76
C LYS A 28 -4.67 1.84 -13.06
N ASP A 29 -5.46 2.48 -13.91
CA ASP A 29 -5.37 3.95 -14.06
C ASP A 29 -5.64 4.64 -12.72
N TYR A 30 -4.88 5.69 -12.44
CA TYR A 30 -4.96 6.42 -11.18
C TYR A 30 -6.35 7.04 -10.96
N LEU A 31 -6.94 7.65 -12.00
CA LEU A 31 -8.24 8.32 -11.87
C LEU A 31 -9.37 7.30 -11.76
N GLU A 32 -9.28 6.19 -12.48
CA GLU A 32 -10.19 5.06 -12.33
C GLU A 32 -10.14 4.47 -10.92
N CYS A 33 -8.94 4.16 -10.42
CA CYS A 33 -8.74 3.67 -9.06
C CYS A 33 -9.31 4.66 -8.02
N ARG A 34 -9.06 5.96 -8.21
CA ARG A 34 -9.62 6.99 -7.33
C ARG A 34 -11.15 7.00 -7.34
N ARG A 35 -11.79 6.84 -8.51
CA ARG A 35 -13.25 6.77 -8.61
C ARG A 35 -13.79 5.53 -7.92
N GLU A 36 -13.18 4.37 -8.16
CA GLU A 36 -13.55 3.10 -7.53
C GLU A 36 -13.47 3.18 -6.01
N LEU A 37 -12.36 3.70 -5.46
CA LEU A 37 -12.20 3.85 -4.01
C LEU A 37 -13.25 4.77 -3.41
N ASN A 38 -13.61 5.87 -4.09
CA ASN A 38 -14.68 6.74 -3.62
C ASN A 38 -16.06 6.09 -3.68
N GLN A 39 -16.34 5.28 -4.70
CA GLN A 39 -17.56 4.50 -4.80
C GLN A 39 -17.64 3.46 -3.69
N LYS A 40 -16.63 2.62 -3.53
CA LYS A 40 -16.55 1.57 -2.51
C LYS A 40 -16.65 2.14 -1.10
N LYS A 41 -16.04 3.30 -0.86
CA LYS A 41 -16.14 4.01 0.40
C LYS A 41 -17.60 4.34 0.75
N ARG A 42 -18.39 4.82 -0.23
CA ARG A 42 -19.82 5.13 -0.04
C ARG A 42 -20.64 3.86 0.18
N GLU A 43 -20.41 2.83 -0.64
CA GLU A 43 -21.10 1.53 -0.54
C GLU A 43 -20.90 0.88 0.83
N LEU A 44 -19.69 1.00 1.39
CA LEU A 44 -19.33 0.44 2.69
C LEU A 44 -19.61 1.38 3.88
N GLY A 45 -20.16 2.58 3.63
CA GLY A 45 -20.54 3.53 4.69
C GLY A 45 -19.38 4.24 5.41
N PHE A 46 -18.21 4.38 4.78
CA PHE A 46 -17.05 5.07 5.37
C PHE A 46 -17.00 6.56 4.98
N SER A 47 -16.40 7.39 5.84
CA SER A 47 -16.19 8.82 5.57
C SER A 47 -14.96 9.06 4.69
N GLY A 48 -13.89 8.27 4.88
CA GLY A 48 -12.63 8.34 4.12
C GLY A 48 -12.17 6.99 3.55
N TYR A 49 -11.71 6.96 2.29
CA TYR A 49 -11.00 5.78 1.77
C TYR A 49 -9.57 5.65 2.34
N LYS A 50 -9.14 6.63 3.16
CA LYS A 50 -7.89 6.61 3.91
C LYS A 50 -8.04 5.93 5.27
N ASP A 51 -9.27 5.63 5.68
CA ASP A 51 -9.54 5.01 6.96
C ASP A 51 -8.96 3.60 7.00
N THR A 52 -8.31 3.26 8.10
CA THR A 52 -7.68 1.95 8.26
C THR A 52 -8.69 0.82 8.13
N LEU A 53 -9.88 1.00 8.70
CA LEU A 53 -10.97 0.03 8.64
C LEU A 53 -11.51 -0.12 7.21
N PHE A 54 -11.59 0.97 6.45
CA PHE A 54 -11.97 0.91 5.03
C PHE A 54 -11.00 0.03 4.25
N LEU A 55 -9.69 0.22 4.44
CA LEU A 55 -8.67 -0.58 3.72
C LEU A 55 -8.75 -2.06 4.08
N TYR A 56 -8.99 -2.37 5.36
CA TYR A 56 -9.16 -3.75 5.83
C TYR A 56 -10.37 -4.42 5.17
N LYS A 57 -11.46 -3.67 4.95
CA LYS A 57 -12.66 -4.14 4.26
C LYS A 57 -12.46 -4.22 2.75
N TYR A 58 -11.88 -3.20 2.14
CA TYR A 58 -11.66 -3.14 0.69
C TYR A 58 -10.73 -4.26 0.20
N LEU A 59 -9.70 -4.62 0.99
CA LEU A 59 -8.74 -5.68 0.68
C LEU A 59 -9.03 -7.00 1.42
N GLU A 60 -10.26 -7.21 1.93
CA GLU A 60 -10.56 -8.37 2.78
C GLU A 60 -10.46 -9.71 2.04
N LYS A 61 -10.60 -9.69 0.70
CA LYS A 61 -10.47 -10.87 -0.17
C LYS A 61 -9.02 -11.23 -0.49
N ASN A 62 -8.08 -10.32 -0.23
CA ASN A 62 -6.66 -10.51 -0.52
C ASN A 62 -5.97 -11.19 0.68
N PRO A 63 -5.05 -12.15 0.44
CA PRO A 63 -4.23 -12.72 1.51
C PRO A 63 -3.53 -11.62 2.30
N ARG A 64 -3.71 -11.63 3.62
CA ARG A 64 -3.18 -10.59 4.50
C ARG A 64 -2.06 -11.12 5.38
N LEU A 65 -0.89 -10.52 5.25
CA LEU A 65 0.28 -10.75 6.10
C LEU A 65 0.26 -9.76 7.27
N ILE A 66 0.37 -10.27 8.50
CA ILE A 66 0.33 -9.46 9.72
C ILE A 66 1.68 -9.53 10.43
N PHE A 67 2.31 -8.38 10.62
CA PHE A 67 3.61 -8.27 11.27
C PHE A 67 3.43 -7.75 12.70
N LYS A 68 3.32 -8.68 13.65
CA LYS A 68 3.18 -8.35 15.08
C LYS A 68 4.52 -7.81 15.61
N ALA A 69 4.44 -6.84 16.50
CA ALA A 69 5.62 -6.41 17.25
C ALA A 69 5.94 -7.43 18.33
N VAL A 70 7.18 -7.91 18.34
CA VAL A 70 7.74 -8.74 19.40
C VAL A 70 8.52 -7.83 20.34
N LYS A 71 8.30 -7.96 21.65
CA LYS A 71 8.96 -7.12 22.65
C LYS A 71 10.48 -7.40 22.62
N GLY A 72 11.28 -6.35 22.46
CA GLY A 72 12.73 -6.46 22.40
C GLY A 72 13.29 -6.66 20.98
N GLU A 73 12.44 -6.86 19.98
CA GLU A 73 12.86 -6.98 18.58
C GLU A 73 12.50 -5.73 17.77
N PRO A 74 13.36 -5.30 16.84
CA PRO A 74 13.01 -4.24 15.91
C PRO A 74 11.83 -4.69 15.04
N ARG A 75 10.91 -3.76 14.76
CA ARG A 75 9.83 -4.02 13.80
C ARG A 75 10.42 -4.15 12.39
N ILE A 76 9.87 -5.08 11.62
CA ILE A 76 10.13 -5.21 10.19
C ILE A 76 9.90 -3.87 9.48
N LYS A 77 10.90 -3.44 8.71
CA LYS A 77 10.88 -2.24 7.87
C LYS A 77 10.51 -2.60 6.43
N GLY A 78 10.24 -1.58 5.62
CA GLY A 78 10.03 -1.77 4.18
C GLY A 78 11.25 -2.38 3.48
N SER A 79 12.47 -2.02 3.91
CA SER A 79 13.72 -2.67 3.46
C SER A 79 13.68 -4.18 3.68
N ASP A 80 13.38 -4.59 4.91
CA ASP A 80 13.38 -5.99 5.32
C ASP A 80 12.27 -6.75 4.58
N PHE A 81 11.10 -6.12 4.41
CA PHE A 81 9.99 -6.71 3.65
C PHE A 81 10.39 -7.01 2.21
N THR A 82 11.10 -6.09 1.54
CA THR A 82 11.52 -6.28 0.15
C THR A 82 12.53 -7.41 -0.04
N GLU A 83 13.37 -7.68 0.96
CA GLU A 83 14.32 -8.79 0.94
C GLU A 83 13.63 -10.13 1.20
N LEU A 84 12.66 -10.14 2.12
CA LEU A 84 11.86 -11.32 2.46
C LEU A 84 10.87 -11.71 1.35
N HIS A 85 10.43 -10.73 0.54
CA HIS A 85 9.45 -10.93 -0.54
C HIS A 85 10.03 -10.40 -1.88
N PRO A 86 11.01 -11.12 -2.47
CA PRO A 86 11.66 -10.69 -3.71
C PRO A 86 10.76 -10.83 -4.96
N LYS A 87 9.59 -11.47 -4.82
CA LYS A 87 8.61 -11.68 -5.89
C LYS A 87 7.21 -11.43 -5.37
N GLY A 88 6.30 -11.06 -6.26
CA GLY A 88 4.89 -10.85 -5.96
C GLY A 88 4.53 -9.37 -5.84
N THR A 89 3.23 -9.08 -5.76
CA THR A 89 2.72 -7.72 -5.68
C THR A 89 1.98 -7.53 -4.37
N TYR A 90 2.36 -6.49 -3.63
CA TYR A 90 1.86 -6.24 -2.28
C TYR A 90 1.49 -4.78 -2.08
N ILE A 91 0.42 -4.57 -1.31
CA ILE A 91 0.10 -3.27 -0.71
C ILE A 91 0.56 -3.30 0.74
N LEU A 92 1.48 -2.42 1.12
CA LEU A 92 2.01 -2.34 2.48
C LEU A 92 1.35 -1.19 3.23
N LYS A 93 0.80 -1.51 4.41
CA LYS A 93 0.43 -0.50 5.41
C LYS A 93 1.60 -0.29 6.36
N MET A 94 2.17 0.90 6.32
CA MET A 94 3.31 1.30 7.12
C MET A 94 2.91 2.34 8.18
N ALA A 95 3.87 2.72 9.02
CA ALA A 95 3.72 3.82 9.97
C ALA A 95 3.35 5.14 9.26
N GLY A 96 2.07 5.53 9.34
CA GLY A 96 1.53 6.76 8.76
C GLY A 96 1.50 6.80 7.22
N HIS A 97 1.71 5.67 6.54
CA HIS A 97 1.88 5.64 5.09
C HIS A 97 1.40 4.32 4.46
N ILE A 98 1.11 4.34 3.16
CA ILE A 98 0.74 3.16 2.37
C ILE A 98 1.52 3.19 1.06
N THR A 99 2.10 2.06 0.69
CA THR A 99 2.92 1.94 -0.52
C THR A 99 2.69 0.62 -1.25
N ALA A 100 3.11 0.56 -2.51
CA ALA A 100 3.11 -0.67 -3.30
C ALA A 100 4.53 -1.26 -3.33
N CYS A 101 4.63 -2.57 -3.19
CA CYS A 101 5.85 -3.34 -3.46
C CYS A 101 5.56 -4.32 -4.59
N ILE A 102 6.36 -4.26 -5.65
CA ILE A 102 6.27 -5.18 -6.78
C ILE A 102 7.64 -5.83 -6.95
N ASP A 103 7.68 -7.15 -6.86
CA ASP A 103 8.88 -7.97 -7.01
C ASP A 103 10.08 -7.46 -6.20
N GLY A 104 9.87 -7.25 -4.90
CA GLY A 104 10.90 -6.75 -3.98
C GLY A 104 11.26 -5.26 -4.16
N VAL A 105 10.49 -4.49 -4.93
CA VAL A 105 10.74 -3.07 -5.14
C VAL A 105 9.56 -2.24 -4.65
N ILE A 106 9.81 -1.37 -3.67
CA ILE A 106 8.83 -0.35 -3.25
C ILE A 106 8.78 0.77 -4.29
N LEU A 107 7.58 1.04 -4.81
CA LEU A 107 7.30 2.05 -5.82
C LEU A 107 6.58 3.24 -5.17
N ASP A 108 7.29 4.35 -4.99
CA ASP A 108 6.78 5.48 -4.21
C ASP A 108 7.36 6.84 -4.66
N THR A 109 6.82 7.97 -4.18
CA THR A 109 7.31 9.32 -4.52
C THR A 109 8.46 9.79 -3.63
N TRP A 110 8.84 8.99 -2.62
CA TRP A 110 10.01 9.15 -1.78
C TRP A 110 10.42 7.79 -1.19
N ASP A 111 11.68 7.66 -0.79
CA ASP A 111 12.14 6.45 -0.11
C ASP A 111 11.48 6.31 1.26
N CYS A 112 10.48 5.43 1.35
CA CYS A 112 9.76 5.12 2.58
C CYS A 112 10.21 3.81 3.24
N THR A 113 11.27 3.15 2.72
CA THR A 113 11.72 1.81 3.14
C THR A 113 12.09 1.74 4.62
N TYR A 114 12.52 2.84 5.23
CA TYR A 114 12.87 2.92 6.65
C TYR A 114 11.67 2.79 7.61
N ARG A 115 10.43 2.92 7.11
CA ARG A 115 9.22 2.87 7.95
C ARG A 115 8.87 1.44 8.33
N SER A 116 8.32 1.27 9.53
CA SER A 116 7.82 -0.04 9.97
C SER A 116 6.60 -0.45 9.17
N VAL A 117 6.57 -1.71 8.75
CA VAL A 117 5.43 -2.36 8.09
C VAL A 117 4.56 -2.99 9.18
N TYR A 118 3.25 -2.72 9.14
CA TYR A 118 2.29 -3.28 10.10
C TYR A 118 1.57 -4.48 9.52
N THR A 119 1.19 -4.38 8.25
CA THR A 119 0.51 -5.45 7.52
C THR A 119 0.70 -5.23 6.03
N ALA A 120 0.65 -6.30 5.26
CA ALA A 120 0.64 -6.26 3.81
C ALA A 120 -0.51 -7.10 3.27
N TRP A 121 -1.02 -6.74 2.09
CA TRP A 121 -1.96 -7.55 1.33
C TRP A 121 -1.32 -7.97 0.02
N GLU A 122 -1.41 -9.25 -0.29
CA GLU A 122 -0.97 -9.79 -1.57
C GLU A 122 -2.05 -9.57 -2.64
N ILE A 123 -1.65 -8.96 -3.75
CA ILE A 123 -2.52 -8.70 -4.89
C ILE A 123 -2.28 -9.82 -5.90
N THR A 124 -3.14 -10.83 -5.84
CA THR A 124 -3.23 -11.89 -6.84
C THR A 124 -4.04 -11.36 -8.03
N GLN A 125 -3.41 -11.28 -9.21
CA GLN A 125 -4.14 -11.02 -10.47
C GLN A 125 -4.92 -12.25 -10.90
#